data_AF-A0A944CGB5-F1
#
_entry.id   AF-A0A944CGB5-F1
#
_cell.length_a   1.000
_cell.length_b   1.000
_cell.length_c   1.000
_cell.angle_alpha   90.00
_cell.angle_beta   90.00
_cell.angle_gamma   90.00
#
_symmetry.space_group_name_H-M   'P 1'
#
loop_
_entity.id
_entity.type
_entity.pdbx_description
1 polymer ?
#
loop_
_entity_poly.entity_id
_entity_poly.type
_entity_poly.pdbx_seq_one_letter_code
_entity_poly.pdbx_strand_id
1 'polypeptide(L)'
;MFALKRPISLVIVLFWFSFWMLNALDKILARKDLGSFRWWGNDRIEKFTMYFDRLSIDAAHVYPTLMFAGIVEFAVALPFLYAGYHLAKGKPGAARLADLAIALSIVIFLGFAIFDVIVGDRAELLEHSTYVGVLLISFLAIAAEMFFNHLRRLTQEENVEA
;
A
#
# COMPACT_ATOMS: atom_id res chain seq x y z
N MET A 1 -17.75 7.50 -24.21
CA MET A 1 -16.63 7.54 -23.25
C MET A 1 -17.15 7.15 -21.88
N PHE A 2 -16.62 6.10 -21.25
CA PHE A 2 -16.91 5.83 -19.83
C PHE A 2 -16.25 6.94 -19.01
N ALA A 3 -17.02 7.92 -18.54
CA ALA A 3 -16.51 8.87 -17.56
C ALA A 3 -16.27 8.13 -16.25
N LEU A 4 -15.01 8.07 -15.81
CA LEU A 4 -14.65 7.54 -14.50
C LEU A 4 -15.34 8.39 -13.44
N LYS A 5 -16.24 7.78 -12.66
CA LYS A 5 -16.99 8.48 -11.62
C LYS A 5 -16.12 8.92 -10.42
N ARG A 6 -14.98 8.24 -10.20
CA ARG A 6 -14.09 8.44 -9.05
C ARG A 6 -12.61 8.31 -9.44
N PRO A 7 -12.09 9.21 -10.29
CA PRO A 7 -10.73 9.12 -10.80
C PRO A 7 -9.67 9.25 -9.70
N ILE A 8 -9.86 10.13 -8.70
CA ILE A 8 -8.88 10.35 -7.63
C ILE A 8 -8.76 9.07 -6.78
N SER A 9 -9.89 8.51 -6.35
CA SER A 9 -9.93 7.26 -5.60
C SER A 9 -9.26 6.12 -6.35
N LEU A 10 -9.49 6.01 -7.67
CA LEU A 10 -8.88 4.96 -8.47
C LEU A 10 -7.36 5.10 -8.56
N VAL A 11 -6.85 6.31 -8.78
CA VAL A 11 -5.39 6.56 -8.83
C VAL A 11 -4.74 6.23 -7.50
N ILE A 12 -5.32 6.67 -6.38
CA ILE A 12 -4.81 6.39 -5.03
C ILE A 12 -4.77 4.88 -4.78
N VAL A 13 -5.85 4.16 -5.11
CA VAL A 13 -5.92 2.71 -4.91
C VAL A 13 -4.91 1.97 -5.79
N LEU A 14 -4.74 2.37 -7.05
CA LEU A 14 -3.76 1.77 -7.95
C LEU A 14 -2.31 2.07 -7.51
N PHE A 15 -2.06 3.27 -6.99
CA PHE A 15 -0.78 3.62 -6.40
C PHE A 15 -0.43 2.68 -5.24
N TRP A 16 -1.32 2.55 -4.25
CA TRP A 16 -1.07 1.69 -3.09
C TRP A 16 -1.01 0.21 -3.43
N PHE A 17 -1.83 -0.27 -4.38
CA PHE A 17 -1.68 -1.61 -4.94
C PHE A 17 -0.28 -1.84 -5.49
N SER A 18 0.19 -0.92 -6.35
CA SER A 18 1.51 -1.03 -6.99
C SER A 18 2.62 -0.94 -5.96
N PHE A 19 2.50 -0.04 -4.98
CA PHE A 19 3.45 0.11 -3.88
C PHE A 19 3.64 -1.21 -3.12
N TRP A 20 2.54 -1.82 -2.63
CA TRP A 20 2.63 -3.06 -1.86
C TRP A 20 3.09 -4.24 -2.70
N MET A 21 2.60 -4.35 -3.95
CA MET A 21 3.00 -5.40 -4.88
C MET A 21 4.49 -5.34 -5.19
N LEU A 22 5.02 -4.15 -5.51
CA LEU A 22 6.43 -3.98 -5.86
C LEU A 22 7.34 -4.19 -4.64
N ASN A 23 6.93 -3.79 -3.43
CA ASN A 23 7.67 -4.09 -2.21
C ASN A 23 7.72 -5.59 -1.89
N ALA A 24 6.61 -6.30 -2.12
CA ALA A 24 6.58 -7.76 -1.98
C ALA A 24 7.53 -8.44 -2.96
N LEU A 25 7.47 -8.03 -4.23
CA LEU A 25 8.39 -8.51 -5.28
C LEU A 25 9.85 -8.18 -4.94
N ASP A 26 10.12 -7.03 -4.33
CA ASP A 26 11.48 -6.65 -3.92
C ASP A 26 12.09 -7.66 -2.96
N LYS A 27 11.31 -8.15 -1.99
CA LYS A 27 11.75 -9.17 -1.03
C LYS A 27 11.87 -10.55 -1.65
N ILE A 28 10.95 -10.92 -2.53
CA ILE A 28 10.92 -12.23 -3.19
C ILE A 28 12.05 -12.36 -4.21
N LEU A 29 12.30 -11.30 -4.98
CA LEU A 29 13.29 -11.30 -6.05
C LEU A 29 14.68 -10.94 -5.55
N ALA A 30 14.84 -10.11 -4.51
CA ALA A 30 16.12 -9.81 -3.86
C ALA A 30 17.30 -9.60 -4.84
N ARG A 31 17.15 -8.64 -5.77
CA ARG A 31 18.13 -8.32 -6.84
C ARG A 31 18.48 -9.43 -7.83
N LYS A 32 17.67 -10.48 -7.90
CA LYS A 32 17.89 -11.61 -8.81
C LYS A 32 17.91 -11.17 -10.27
N ASP A 33 18.88 -11.72 -11.00
CA ASP A 33 18.92 -11.64 -12.46
C ASP A 33 17.96 -12.69 -13.03
N LEU A 34 16.96 -12.24 -13.79
CA LEU A 34 15.96 -13.08 -14.45
C LEU A 34 16.37 -13.42 -15.90
N GLY A 35 17.61 -13.14 -16.29
CA GLY A 35 18.19 -13.44 -17.59
C GLY A 35 18.00 -12.29 -18.59
N SER A 36 16.75 -11.95 -18.91
CA SER A 36 16.44 -10.82 -19.81
C SER A 36 16.25 -9.49 -19.08
N PHE A 37 16.13 -9.53 -17.75
CA PHE A 37 15.88 -8.37 -16.90
C PHE A 37 16.53 -8.57 -15.53
N ARG A 38 17.28 -7.57 -15.08
CA ARG A 38 17.81 -7.52 -13.71
C ARG A 38 16.86 -6.73 -12.82
N TRP A 39 16.40 -7.35 -11.74
CA TRP A 39 15.65 -6.63 -10.71
C TRP A 39 16.60 -5.73 -9.92
N TRP A 40 16.39 -4.41 -9.96
CA TRP A 40 17.27 -3.42 -9.34
C TRP A 40 16.78 -2.91 -7.98
N GLY A 41 15.83 -3.62 -7.36
CA GLY A 41 15.33 -3.22 -6.07
C GLY A 41 16.36 -3.38 -4.93
N ASN A 42 15.93 -3.17 -3.68
CA ASN A 42 16.86 -2.99 -2.58
C ASN A 42 17.54 -4.31 -2.18
N ASP A 43 18.75 -4.23 -1.61
CA ASP A 43 19.44 -5.42 -1.07
C ASP A 43 18.85 -5.80 0.29
N ARG A 44 17.66 -6.41 0.26
CA ARG A 44 16.93 -6.75 1.48
C ARG A 44 17.63 -7.85 2.27
N ILE A 45 18.42 -8.71 1.61
CA ILE A 45 19.21 -9.76 2.27
C ILE A 45 20.32 -9.14 3.09
N GLU A 46 21.17 -8.29 2.48
CA GLU A 46 22.25 -7.61 3.20
C GLU A 46 21.72 -6.79 4.37
N LYS A 47 20.63 -6.05 4.14
CA LYS A 47 20.02 -5.19 5.16
C LYS A 47 19.46 -5.99 6.35
N PHE A 48 18.76 -7.10 6.10
CA PHE A 48 18.23 -7.93 7.19
C PHE A 48 19.31 -8.73 7.91
N THR A 49 20.40 -9.13 7.22
CA THR A 49 21.58 -9.72 7.89
C THR A 49 22.15 -8.74 8.91
N MET A 50 22.32 -7.46 8.55
CA MET A 50 22.79 -6.45 9.52
C MET A 50 21.84 -6.28 10.72
N TYR A 51 20.53 -6.37 10.53
CA TYR A 51 19.57 -6.31 11.64
C TYR A 51 19.69 -7.52 12.56
N PHE A 52 19.85 -8.71 11.99
CA PHE A 52 19.89 -9.96 12.75
C PHE A 52 21.20 -10.05 13.53
N ASP A 53 22.31 -9.59 12.95
CA ASP A 53 23.59 -9.44 13.64
C ASP A 53 23.47 -8.55 14.88
N ARG A 54 22.80 -7.39 14.76
CA ARG A 54 22.56 -6.48 15.91
C ARG A 54 21.73 -7.13 17.01
N LEU A 55 20.77 -7.97 16.64
CA LEU A 55 19.89 -8.67 17.57
C LEU A 55 20.48 -10.01 18.05
N SER A 56 21.68 -10.38 17.60
CA SER A 56 22.30 -11.69 17.85
C SER A 56 21.39 -12.86 17.43
N ILE A 57 20.64 -12.69 16.33
CA ILE A 57 19.80 -13.71 15.71
C ILE A 57 20.58 -14.39 14.59
N ASP A 58 20.47 -15.71 14.48
CA ASP A 58 21.13 -16.49 13.42
C ASP A 58 20.65 -16.06 12.02
N ALA A 59 21.60 -15.81 11.12
CA ALA A 59 21.39 -15.46 9.72
C ALA A 59 20.51 -16.47 8.95
N ALA A 60 20.42 -17.73 9.40
CA ALA A 60 19.49 -18.72 8.84
C ALA A 60 18.02 -18.26 8.83
N HIS A 61 17.66 -17.31 9.71
CA HIS A 61 16.30 -16.77 9.82
C HIS A 61 16.04 -15.57 8.90
N VAL A 62 17.08 -14.97 8.27
CA VAL A 62 16.94 -13.78 7.42
C VAL A 62 16.00 -14.05 6.23
N TYR A 63 16.27 -15.11 5.47
CA TYR A 63 15.47 -15.44 4.29
C TYR A 63 14.02 -15.80 4.65
N PRO A 64 13.74 -16.68 5.64
CA PRO A 64 12.38 -16.92 6.13
C PRO A 64 11.62 -15.63 6.53
N THR A 65 12.28 -14.72 7.27
CA THR A 65 11.65 -13.45 7.67
C THR A 65 11.35 -12.56 6.48
N LEU A 66 12.24 -12.49 5.49
CA LEU A 66 12.02 -11.74 4.26
C LEU A 66 10.87 -12.31 3.43
N MET A 67 10.79 -13.64 3.30
CA MET A 67 9.67 -14.29 2.60
C MET A 67 8.35 -14.03 3.33
N PHE A 68 8.33 -14.14 4.66
CA PHE A 68 7.16 -13.82 5.45
C PHE A 68 6.71 -12.37 5.23
N ALA A 69 7.63 -11.40 5.33
CA ALA A 69 7.33 -10.00 5.07
C ALA A 69 6.81 -9.78 3.63
N GLY A 70 7.44 -10.40 2.62
CA GLY A 70 6.98 -10.31 1.24
C GLY A 70 5.57 -10.88 1.03
N ILE A 71 5.24 -12.00 1.69
CA ILE A 71 3.88 -12.59 1.64
C ILE A 71 2.87 -11.66 2.29
N VAL A 72 3.20 -11.07 3.45
CA VAL A 72 2.33 -10.10 4.14
C VAL A 72 2.06 -8.90 3.22
N GLU A 73 3.10 -8.33 2.61
CA GLU A 73 2.97 -7.19 1.71
C GLU A 73 2.14 -7.52 0.47
N PHE A 74 2.35 -8.69 -0.13
CA PHE A 74 1.54 -9.16 -1.24
C PHE A 74 0.06 -9.31 -0.82
N ALA A 75 -0.20 -9.86 0.36
CA ALA A 75 -1.56 -10.01 0.88
C ALA A 75 -2.26 -8.66 1.08
N VAL A 76 -1.53 -7.62 1.51
CA VAL A 76 -2.06 -6.25 1.66
C VAL A 76 -2.36 -5.59 0.31
N ALA A 77 -1.64 -5.95 -0.76
CA ALA A 77 -1.93 -5.45 -2.10
C ALA A 77 -3.31 -5.93 -2.61
N LEU A 78 -3.75 -7.15 -2.27
CA LEU A 78 -4.98 -7.74 -2.81
C LEU A 78 -6.26 -6.95 -2.48
N PRO A 79 -6.48 -6.45 -1.25
CA PRO A 79 -7.58 -5.52 -0.94
C PRO A 79 -7.62 -4.28 -1.83
N PHE A 80 -6.48 -3.68 -2.18
CA PHE A 80 -6.45 -2.55 -3.10
C PHE A 80 -6.84 -2.96 -4.52
N LEU A 81 -6.35 -4.10 -5.02
CA LEU A 81 -6.76 -4.61 -6.33
C LEU A 81 -8.28 -4.83 -6.39
N TYR A 82 -8.85 -5.42 -5.33
CA TYR A 82 -10.29 -5.66 -5.22
C TYR A 82 -11.10 -4.35 -5.15
N ALA A 83 -10.66 -3.39 -4.34
CA ALA A 83 -11.27 -2.06 -4.26
C ALA A 83 -11.21 -1.34 -5.62
N GLY A 84 -10.06 -1.40 -6.31
CA GLY A 84 -9.84 -0.80 -7.62
C GLY A 84 -10.75 -1.38 -8.68
N TYR A 85 -10.92 -2.70 -8.71
CA TYR A 85 -11.89 -3.37 -9.58
C TYR A 85 -13.33 -2.89 -9.33
N HIS A 86 -13.73 -2.76 -8.06
CA HIS A 86 -15.07 -2.26 -7.69
C HIS A 86 -15.28 -0.78 -8.05
N LEU A 87 -14.24 0.06 -7.87
CA LEU A 87 -14.26 1.46 -8.27
C LEU A 87 -14.38 1.60 -9.79
N ALA A 88 -13.61 0.84 -10.56
CA ALA A 88 -13.65 0.86 -12.01
C ALA A 88 -15.01 0.40 -12.58
N LYS A 89 -15.69 -0.53 -11.88
CA LYS A 89 -17.05 -0.98 -12.23
C LYS A 89 -18.17 -0.10 -11.65
N GLY A 90 -17.84 0.94 -10.88
CA GLY A 90 -18.82 1.84 -10.25
C GLY A 90 -19.76 1.15 -9.26
N LYS A 91 -19.31 0.07 -8.61
CA LYS A 91 -20.13 -0.70 -7.66
C LYS A 91 -20.35 0.07 -6.34
N PRO A 92 -21.51 -0.09 -5.69
CA PRO A 92 -21.71 0.46 -4.35
C PRO A 92 -20.71 -0.16 -3.35
N GLY A 93 -20.36 0.59 -2.31
CA GLY A 93 -19.43 0.14 -1.27
C GLY A 93 -17.94 0.12 -1.67
N ALA A 94 -17.58 0.47 -2.91
CA ALA A 94 -16.20 0.44 -3.39
C ALA A 94 -15.23 1.31 -2.58
N ALA A 95 -15.68 2.48 -2.11
CA ALA A 95 -14.87 3.35 -1.26
C ALA A 95 -14.60 2.75 0.12
N ARG A 96 -15.60 2.09 0.73
CA ARG A 96 -15.41 1.39 2.00
C ARG A 96 -14.37 0.27 1.89
N LEU A 97 -14.27 -0.39 0.73
CA LEU A 97 -13.22 -1.36 0.47
C LEU A 97 -11.83 -0.72 0.41
N ALA A 98 -11.72 0.48 -0.19
CA ALA A 98 -10.49 1.25 -0.18
C ALA A 98 -10.11 1.70 1.24
N ASP A 99 -11.08 2.16 2.04
CA ASP A 99 -10.86 2.55 3.44
C ASP A 99 -10.34 1.38 4.29
N LEU A 100 -10.90 0.17 4.08
CA LEU A 100 -10.43 -1.05 4.74
C LEU A 100 -9.00 -1.42 4.32
N ALA A 101 -8.66 -1.28 3.04
CA ALA A 101 -7.31 -1.53 2.54
C ALA A 101 -6.29 -0.52 3.13
N ILE A 102 -6.69 0.74 3.25
CA ILE A 102 -5.89 1.79 3.90
C ILE A 102 -5.69 1.47 5.39
N ALA A 103 -6.77 1.13 6.11
CA ALA A 103 -6.68 0.78 7.53
C ALA A 103 -5.74 -0.42 7.77
N LEU A 104 -5.85 -1.46 6.94
CA LEU A 104 -4.94 -2.61 6.99
C LEU A 104 -3.48 -2.17 6.76
N SER A 105 -3.24 -1.31 5.77
CA SER A 105 -1.89 -0.79 5.48
C SER A 105 -1.30 -0.03 6.66
N ILE A 106 -2.11 0.78 7.35
CA ILE A 106 -1.67 1.52 8.56
C ILE A 106 -1.24 0.54 9.66
N VAL A 107 -2.01 -0.53 9.88
CA VAL A 107 -1.66 -1.56 10.88
C VAL A 107 -0.33 -2.24 10.55
N ILE A 108 -0.11 -2.58 9.28
CA ILE A 108 1.14 -3.22 8.84
C ILE A 108 2.33 -2.26 8.97
N PHE A 109 2.19 -1.01 8.54
CA PHE A 109 3.26 -0.02 8.72
C PHE A 109 3.54 0.31 10.18
N LEU A 110 2.54 0.29 11.05
CA LEU A 110 2.77 0.41 12.49
C LEU A 110 3.61 -0.76 13.01
N GLY A 111 3.34 -1.98 12.55
CA GLY A 111 4.17 -3.15 12.84
C GLY A 111 5.62 -2.97 12.37
N PHE A 112 5.81 -2.48 11.14
CA PHE A 112 7.15 -2.19 10.61
C PHE A 112 7.86 -1.09 11.39
N ALA A 113 7.18 0.01 11.73
CA ALA A 113 7.74 1.08 12.55
C ALA A 113 8.17 0.59 13.94
N ILE A 114 7.39 -0.29 14.58
CA ILE A 114 7.79 -0.93 15.84
C ILE A 114 9.06 -1.77 15.64
N PHE A 115 9.11 -2.57 14.58
CA PHE A 115 10.29 -3.35 14.23
C PHE A 115 11.52 -2.47 14.00
N ASP A 116 11.40 -1.37 13.27
CA ASP A 116 12.48 -0.42 12.99
C ASP A 116 13.08 0.18 14.27
N VAL A 117 12.25 0.46 15.28
CA VAL A 117 12.72 0.89 16.59
C VAL A 117 13.54 -0.20 17.27
N ILE A 118 13.10 -1.46 17.19
CA ILE A 118 13.77 -2.62 17.80
C ILE A 118 15.13 -2.89 17.13
N VAL A 119 15.22 -2.85 15.79
CA VAL A 119 16.49 -3.07 15.05
C VAL A 119 17.38 -1.82 14.98
N GLY A 120 16.86 -0.68 15.45
CA GLY A 120 17.56 0.60 15.46
C GLY A 120 17.72 1.23 14.07
N ASP A 121 16.81 0.99 13.14
CA ASP A 121 16.82 1.64 11.81
C ASP A 121 15.96 2.91 11.83
N ARG A 122 16.60 4.06 12.05
CA ARG A 122 15.91 5.35 12.09
C ARG A 122 15.47 5.87 10.72
N ALA A 123 16.11 5.40 9.65
CA ALA A 123 15.75 5.81 8.30
C ALA A 123 14.45 5.12 7.86
N GLU A 124 14.37 3.79 8.05
CA GLU A 124 13.14 3.03 7.76
C GLU A 124 11.99 3.46 8.68
N LEU A 125 12.27 3.76 9.97
CA LEU A 125 11.26 4.29 10.88
C LEU A 125 10.62 5.58 10.35
N LEU A 126 11.43 6.52 9.86
CA LEU A 126 10.94 7.77 9.30
C LEU A 126 10.13 7.51 8.02
N GLU A 127 10.62 6.61 7.16
CA GLU A 127 9.96 6.22 5.92
C GLU A 127 8.58 5.59 6.18
N HIS A 128 8.51 4.54 7.00
CA HIS A 128 7.25 3.88 7.36
C HIS A 128 6.27 4.81 8.10
N SER A 129 6.77 5.68 8.99
CA SER A 129 5.92 6.69 9.65
C SER A 129 5.36 7.69 8.64
N THR A 130 6.14 8.08 7.64
CA THR A 130 5.69 8.96 6.56
C THR A 130 4.61 8.28 5.73
N TYR A 131 4.75 6.98 5.41
CA TYR A 131 3.72 6.24 4.70
C TYR A 131 2.39 6.16 5.44
N VAL A 132 2.39 6.05 6.78
CA VAL A 132 1.17 6.18 7.59
C VAL A 132 0.52 7.56 7.38
N GLY A 133 1.30 8.64 7.39
CA GLY A 133 0.81 9.98 7.09
C GLY A 133 0.20 10.11 5.69
N VAL A 134 0.87 9.58 4.66
CA VAL A 134 0.38 9.60 3.28
C VAL A 134 -0.88 8.74 3.11
N LEU A 135 -1.02 7.63 3.84
CA LEU A 135 -2.24 6.81 3.88
C LEU A 135 -3.41 7.58 4.50
N LEU A 136 -3.19 8.33 5.58
CA LEU A 136 -4.22 9.18 6.17
C LEU A 136 -4.67 10.29 5.21
N ILE A 137 -3.73 10.91 4.49
CA ILE A 137 -4.04 11.89 3.44
C ILE A 137 -4.81 11.22 2.30
N SER A 138 -4.43 10.01 1.90
CA SER A 138 -5.12 9.21 0.87
C SER A 138 -6.57 8.93 1.25
N PHE A 139 -6.81 8.56 2.52
CA PHE A 139 -8.16 8.39 3.07
C PHE A 139 -8.98 9.68 2.98
N LEU A 140 -8.40 10.82 3.42
CA LEU A 140 -9.07 12.12 3.35
C LEU A 140 -9.40 12.52 1.91
N ALA A 141 -8.50 12.26 0.96
CA ALA A 141 -8.73 12.55 -0.46
C ALA A 141 -9.86 11.70 -1.06
N ILE A 142 -9.93 10.41 -0.72
CA ILE A 142 -11.04 9.53 -1.13
C ILE A 142 -12.37 10.02 -0.53
N ALA A 143 -12.39 10.35 0.76
CA ALA A 143 -13.58 10.88 1.44
C ALA A 143 -14.04 12.20 0.82
N ALA A 144 -13.12 13.11 0.52
CA ALA A 144 -13.41 14.39 -0.14
C ALA A 144 -14.02 14.18 -1.54
N GLU A 145 -13.44 13.31 -2.38
CA GLU A 145 -14.01 13.01 -3.70
C GLU A 145 -15.43 12.45 -3.60
N MET A 146 -15.71 11.58 -2.62
CA MET A 146 -17.06 11.08 -2.38
C MET A 146 -18.03 12.20 -2.00
N PHE A 147 -17.62 13.08 -1.09
CA PHE A 147 -18.43 14.19 -0.62
C PHE A 147 -18.77 15.15 -1.76
N PHE A 148 -17.77 15.59 -2.53
CA PHE A 148 -17.99 16.49 -3.67
C PHE A 148 -18.85 15.86 -4.77
N ASN A 149 -18.68 14.56 -5.04
CA ASN A 149 -19.54 13.86 -5.98
C ASN A 149 -20.99 13.76 -5.51
N HIS A 150 -21.21 13.62 -4.21
CA HIS A 150 -22.56 13.65 -3.63
C HIS A 150 -23.21 15.04 -3.80
N LEU A 151 -22.48 16.11 -3.46
CA LEU A 151 -22.96 17.49 -3.65
C LEU A 151 -23.32 17.79 -5.11
N ARG A 152 -22.44 17.45 -6.06
CA ARG A 152 -22.70 17.66 -7.50
C ARG A 152 -23.97 16.95 -7.97
N ARG A 153 -24.26 15.77 -7.43
CA ARG A 153 -25.47 15.03 -7.77
C ARG A 153 -26.73 15.76 -7.28
N LEU A 154 -26.72 16.26 -6.03
CA LEU A 154 -27.85 17.01 -5.49
C LEU A 154 -28.13 18.29 -6.30
N THR A 155 -27.09 19.05 -6.66
CA THR A 155 -27.25 20.26 -7.49
C THR A 155 -27.76 19.94 -8.90
N GLN A 156 -27.42 18.79 -9.45
CA GLN A 156 -27.95 18.37 -10.76
C GLN A 156 -29.43 17.97 -10.68
N GLU A 157 -29.85 17.33 -9.59
CA GLU A 157 -31.25 16.94 -9.35
C GLU A 157 -32.14 18.20 -9.18
N GLU A 158 -31.70 19.19 -8.41
CA GLU A 158 -32.42 20.48 -8.25
C GLU A 158 -32.63 21.23 -9.58
N ASN A 159 -31.63 21.23 -10.47
CA ASN A 159 -31.71 21.92 -11.77
C ASN A 159 -32.61 21.20 -12.80
N VAL A 160 -32.97 19.94 -12.56
CA VAL A 160 -33.88 19.18 -13.45
C VAL A 160 -35.33 19.34 -13.02
N GLU A 161 -35.59 19.64 -11.74
CA GLU A 161 -36.92 19.86 -11.18
C GLU A 161 -37.40 21.33 -11.30
N ALA A 162 -36.52 22.26 -11.65
CA ALA A 162 -36.81 23.69 -11.89
C ALA A 162 -37.06 24.01 -13.37
#